data_AF-A0A218QGN8-F1
#
_entry.id   AF-A0A218QGN8-F1
#
_cell.length_a   1.000
_cell.length_b   1.000
_cell.length_c   1.000
_cell.angle_alpha   90.00
_cell.angle_beta   90.00
_cell.angle_gamma   90.00
#
_symmetry.space_group_name_H-M   'P 1'
#
loop_
_entity.id
_entity.type
_entity.pdbx_description
1 polymer ?
#
loop_
_entity_poly.entity_id
_entity_poly.type
_entity_poly.pdbx_seq_one_letter_code
_entity_poly.pdbx_strand_id
1 'polypeptide(L)'
;MMVIFPYRHNSTWVFDDERVGLVHEPFVSGVPEMIDILVQDIPNVDEGFKLLFSANPFPGYQAELTWLKEEYNGHWYCWSQTNMEGWLCPALFKYFIEAPKKIYCRAESIY
;
A
#
# COMPACT_ATOMS: atom_id res chain seq x y z
N MET A 1 -6.64 -12.05 -0.68
CA MET A 1 -5.35 -11.50 -0.19
C MET A 1 -4.46 -11.32 -1.40
N MET A 2 -3.87 -10.14 -1.54
CA MET A 2 -3.05 -9.76 -2.68
C MET A 2 -1.63 -9.47 -2.21
N VAL A 3 -0.69 -9.48 -3.16
CA VAL A 3 0.73 -9.23 -2.92
C VAL A 3 1.30 -8.41 -4.07
N ILE A 4 2.09 -7.41 -3.73
CA ILE A 4 2.95 -6.64 -4.63
C ILE A 4 4.34 -6.49 -3.99
N PHE A 5 5.30 -6.06 -4.79
CA PHE A 5 6.69 -5.90 -4.36
C PHE A 5 7.16 -4.46 -4.59
N PRO A 6 6.85 -3.53 -3.66
CA PRO A 6 7.33 -2.18 -3.80
C PRO A 6 8.83 -2.09 -3.62
N TYR A 7 9.45 -1.12 -4.28
CA TYR A 7 10.87 -0.78 -4.20
C TYR A 7 11.08 0.72 -4.34
N ARG A 8 12.26 1.21 -3.96
CA ARG A 8 12.58 2.63 -4.07
C ARG A 8 13.06 2.95 -5.49
N HIS A 9 12.43 3.93 -6.13
CA HIS A 9 12.83 4.45 -7.43
C HIS A 9 12.65 5.96 -7.48
N ASN A 10 13.67 6.70 -7.93
CA ASN A 10 13.66 8.17 -7.99
C ASN A 10 13.12 8.85 -6.70
N SER A 11 13.58 8.36 -5.55
CA SER A 11 13.23 8.86 -4.21
C SER A 11 11.76 8.67 -3.78
N THR A 12 10.98 7.84 -4.47
CA THR A 12 9.64 7.43 -4.03
C THR A 12 9.49 5.91 -4.05
N TRP A 13 8.39 5.42 -3.46
CA TRP A 13 8.00 4.03 -3.55
C TRP A 13 7.21 3.80 -4.84
N VAL A 14 7.62 2.81 -5.61
CA VAL A 14 6.90 2.34 -6.80
C VAL A 14 6.74 0.83 -6.73
N PHE A 15 5.87 0.26 -7.57
CA PHE A 15 5.77 -1.19 -7.74
C PHE A 15 5.41 -1.55 -9.18
N ASP A 16 5.76 -2.78 -9.55
CA ASP A 16 5.39 -3.41 -10.82
C ASP A 16 4.40 -4.54 -10.57
N ASP A 17 3.46 -4.74 -11.50
CA ASP A 17 2.59 -5.91 -11.51
C ASP A 17 2.16 -6.24 -12.94
N GLU A 18 2.88 -7.15 -13.58
CA GLU A 18 2.63 -7.60 -14.95
C GLU A 18 1.22 -8.17 -15.14
N ARG A 19 0.62 -8.77 -14.10
CA ARG A 19 -0.72 -9.39 -14.17
C ARG A 19 -1.80 -8.37 -14.49
N VAL A 20 -1.58 -7.12 -14.13
CA VAL A 20 -2.53 -6.02 -14.29
C VAL A 20 -1.98 -4.86 -15.12
N GLY A 21 -0.76 -5.02 -15.67
CA GLY A 21 -0.11 -4.10 -16.59
C GLY A 21 0.44 -2.84 -15.94
N LEU A 22 0.84 -2.90 -14.66
CA LEU A 22 1.42 -1.77 -13.94
C LEU A 22 2.94 -1.83 -14.01
N VAL A 23 3.55 -0.70 -14.38
CA VAL A 23 5.01 -0.54 -14.51
C VAL A 23 5.41 0.78 -13.85
N HIS A 24 6.29 0.71 -12.87
CA HIS A 24 6.70 1.80 -11.97
C HIS A 24 5.51 2.59 -11.42
N GLU A 25 4.41 1.92 -11.06
CA GLU A 25 3.23 2.59 -10.51
C GLU A 25 3.62 3.24 -9.18
N PRO A 26 3.54 4.57 -9.05
CA PRO A 26 4.02 5.27 -7.88
C PRO A 26 2.97 5.29 -6.77
N PHE A 27 3.44 5.15 -5.53
CA PHE A 27 2.67 5.63 -4.39
C PHE A 27 2.78 7.14 -4.30
N VAL A 28 1.67 7.82 -4.00
CA VAL A 28 1.58 9.28 -3.96
C VAL A 28 0.75 9.73 -2.76
N SER A 29 0.81 11.02 -2.46
CA SER A 29 -0.12 11.70 -1.54
C SER A 29 -0.29 11.01 -0.18
N GLY A 30 0.76 11.03 0.63
CA GLY A 30 0.78 10.51 2.01
C GLY A 30 1.08 9.02 2.13
N VAL A 31 0.80 8.23 1.08
CA VAL A 31 1.09 6.79 1.08
C VAL A 31 2.59 6.48 1.17
N PRO A 32 3.51 7.22 0.50
CA PRO A 32 4.94 6.98 0.67
C PRO A 32 5.41 7.07 2.12
N GLU A 33 4.96 8.09 2.85
CA GLU A 33 5.32 8.30 4.25
C GLU A 33 4.71 7.22 5.16
N MET A 34 3.50 6.74 4.84
CA MET A 34 2.90 5.60 5.53
C MET A 34 3.72 4.32 5.28
N ILE A 35 4.22 4.10 4.06
CA ILE A 35 5.08 2.97 3.75
C ILE A 35 6.39 3.08 4.55
N ASP A 36 7.03 4.25 4.60
CA ASP A 36 8.27 4.45 5.35
C ASP A 36 8.14 4.00 6.82
N ILE A 37 6.99 4.26 7.46
CA ILE A 37 6.72 3.81 8.83
C ILE A 37 6.43 2.31 8.88
N LEU A 38 5.67 1.78 7.92
CA LEU A 38 5.31 0.36 7.86
C LEU A 38 6.54 -0.54 7.75
N VAL A 39 7.59 -0.05 7.08
CA VAL A 39 8.81 -0.80 6.75
C VAL A 39 10.03 -0.39 7.57
N GLN A 40 9.88 0.50 8.56
CA GLN A 40 11.00 1.09 9.32
C GLN A 40 11.96 0.07 9.94
N ASP A 41 11.45 -1.13 10.27
CA ASP A 41 12.22 -2.21 10.91
C ASP A 41 12.77 -3.24 9.90
N ILE A 42 12.58 -3.03 8.60
CA ILE A 42 13.05 -3.94 7.54
C ILE A 42 14.42 -3.48 7.03
N PRO A 43 15.49 -4.28 7.17
CA PRO A 43 16.80 -3.94 6.62
C PRO A 43 16.80 -3.99 5.09
N ASN A 44 17.61 -3.15 4.44
CA ASN A 44 17.75 -3.07 2.98
C ASN A 44 16.42 -2.87 2.20
N VAL A 45 15.42 -2.26 2.83
CA VAL A 45 14.06 -2.12 2.27
C VAL A 45 14.02 -1.35 0.94
N ASP A 46 14.97 -0.46 0.68
CA ASP A 46 15.00 0.31 -0.57
C ASP A 46 15.16 -0.59 -1.81
N GLU A 47 15.80 -1.77 -1.68
CA GLU A 47 15.90 -2.76 -2.75
C GLU A 47 14.58 -3.47 -3.04
N GLY A 48 13.66 -3.42 -2.09
CA GLY A 48 12.31 -3.92 -2.20
C GLY A 48 11.85 -4.66 -0.96
N PHE A 49 10.53 -4.78 -0.84
CA PHE A 49 9.90 -5.58 0.21
C PHE A 49 8.61 -6.21 -0.32
N LYS A 50 8.10 -7.19 0.40
CA LYS A 50 6.83 -7.83 0.06
C LYS A 50 5.70 -7.14 0.82
N LEU A 51 4.75 -6.56 0.10
CA LEU A 51 3.56 -5.94 0.67
C LEU A 51 2.34 -6.85 0.47
N LEU A 52 1.85 -7.41 1.56
CA LEU A 52 0.60 -8.15 1.64
C LEU A 52 -0.54 -7.19 1.98
N PHE A 53 -1.67 -7.31 1.27
CA PHE A 53 -2.85 -6.52 1.57
C PHE A 53 -4.16 -7.27 1.30
N SER A 54 -5.22 -6.91 2.03
CA SER A 54 -6.52 -7.59 1.98
C SER A 54 -7.65 -6.71 2.51
N ALA A 55 -8.86 -6.87 1.96
CA ALA A 55 -10.06 -6.24 2.52
C ALA A 55 -10.54 -6.91 3.82
N ASN A 56 -10.16 -8.18 4.03
CA ASN A 56 -10.44 -8.94 5.25
C ASN A 56 -9.19 -8.99 6.14
N PRO A 57 -9.34 -8.92 7.48
CA PRO A 57 -8.22 -9.07 8.40
C PRO A 57 -7.58 -10.45 8.25
N PHE A 58 -6.26 -10.51 8.44
CA PHE A 58 -5.49 -11.76 8.38
C PHE A 58 -4.45 -11.81 9.51
N PRO A 59 -4.09 -13.00 10.04
CA PRO A 59 -3.17 -13.10 11.16
C PRO A 59 -1.85 -12.35 10.92
N GLY A 60 -1.48 -11.48 11.86
CA GLY A 60 -0.23 -10.71 11.80
C GLY A 60 -0.25 -9.50 10.87
N TYR A 61 -1.42 -8.97 10.48
CA TYR A 61 -1.48 -7.64 9.85
C TYR A 61 -0.82 -6.58 10.76
N GLN A 62 -0.16 -5.60 10.15
CA GLN A 62 0.56 -4.53 10.85
C GLN A 62 -0.19 -3.20 10.79
N ALA A 63 -0.88 -2.93 9.68
CA ALA A 63 -1.67 -1.71 9.50
C ALA A 63 -3.13 -2.03 9.20
N GLU A 64 -4.04 -1.24 9.77
CA GLU A 64 -5.45 -1.20 9.41
C GLU A 64 -5.74 0.19 8.83
N LEU A 65 -6.11 0.23 7.55
CA LEU A 65 -6.48 1.42 6.83
C LEU A 65 -8.00 1.49 6.72
N THR A 66 -8.60 2.59 7.16
CA THR A 66 -10.04 2.83 7.11
C THR A 66 -10.38 3.83 6.02
N TRP A 67 -11.32 3.48 5.14
CA TRP A 67 -11.77 4.38 4.07
C TRP A 67 -12.40 5.66 4.64
N LEU A 68 -12.04 6.81 4.07
CA LEU A 68 -12.53 8.13 4.48
C LEU A 68 -13.49 8.74 3.46
N LYS A 69 -12.98 9.01 2.26
CA LYS A 69 -13.70 9.72 1.20
C LYS A 69 -13.13 9.35 -0.17
N GLU A 70 -13.92 9.62 -1.20
CA GLU A 70 -13.48 9.60 -2.59
C GLU A 70 -13.12 11.02 -3.03
N GLU A 71 -12.02 11.16 -3.77
CA GLU A 71 -11.57 12.43 -4.32
C GLU A 71 -10.69 12.20 -5.56
N TYR A 72 -10.88 12.99 -6.61
CA TYR A 72 -10.13 12.88 -7.88
C TYR A 72 -10.08 11.45 -8.47
N ASN A 73 -11.18 10.70 -8.37
CA ASN A 73 -11.32 9.29 -8.79
C ASN A 73 -10.49 8.27 -7.97
N GLY A 74 -9.81 8.71 -6.90
CA GLY A 74 -9.16 7.81 -5.97
C GLY A 74 -9.80 7.88 -4.58
N HIS A 75 -9.21 7.16 -3.64
CA HIS A 75 -9.80 6.94 -2.33
C HIS A 75 -8.80 7.24 -1.23
N TRP A 76 -9.22 8.11 -0.31
CA TRP A 76 -8.47 8.42 0.89
C TRP A 76 -8.71 7.36 1.95
N TYR A 77 -7.63 6.91 2.57
CA TYR A 77 -7.63 5.97 3.67
C TYR A 77 -6.83 6.53 4.86
N CYS A 78 -7.35 6.33 6.06
CA CYS A 78 -6.67 6.69 7.30
C CYS A 78 -6.07 5.44 7.95
N TRP A 79 -4.79 5.49 8.30
CA TRP A 79 -4.17 4.50 9.17
C TRP A 79 -4.49 4.82 10.63
N SER A 80 -5.42 4.06 11.21
CA SER A 80 -6.02 4.35 12.51
C SER A 80 -5.02 4.53 13.66
N GLN A 81 -3.87 3.84 13.64
CA GLN A 81 -2.86 3.92 14.69
C GLN A 81 -2.00 5.18 14.64
N THR A 82 -1.83 5.78 13.46
CA THR A 82 -0.93 6.93 13.24
C THR A 82 -1.69 8.21 12.89
N ASN A 83 -3.00 8.12 12.62
CA ASN A 83 -3.82 9.20 12.06
C ASN A 83 -3.29 9.75 10.72
N MET A 84 -2.47 8.98 10.01
CA MET A 84 -1.97 9.38 8.70
C MET A 84 -2.97 9.03 7.63
N GLU A 85 -3.12 9.93 6.66
CA GLU A 85 -4.02 9.75 5.53
C GLU A 85 -3.20 9.55 4.25
N GLY A 86 -3.63 8.60 3.44
CA GLY A 86 -3.03 8.31 2.14
C GLY A 86 -4.10 8.18 1.07
N TRP A 87 -3.84 8.76 -0.10
CA TRP A 87 -4.71 8.62 -1.25
C TRP A 87 -4.25 7.45 -2.14
N LEU A 88 -5.15 6.52 -2.41
CA LEU A 88 -4.93 5.42 -3.33
C LEU A 88 -5.60 5.72 -4.67
N CYS A 89 -4.80 5.63 -5.74
CA CYS A 89 -5.22 5.89 -7.11
C CYS A 89 -6.20 4.80 -7.62
N PRO A 90 -6.82 4.99 -8.80
CA PRO A 90 -7.70 4.00 -9.40
C PRO A 90 -7.05 2.62 -9.66
N ALA A 91 -5.71 2.50 -9.61
CA ALA A 91 -5.03 1.21 -9.68
C ALA A 91 -5.48 0.25 -8.56
N LEU A 92 -6.04 0.76 -7.47
CA LEU A 92 -6.71 -0.03 -6.42
C LEU A 92 -7.73 -1.02 -7.01
N PHE A 93 -8.48 -0.62 -8.03
CA PHE A 93 -9.50 -1.45 -8.66
C PHE A 93 -8.94 -2.58 -9.54
N LYS A 94 -7.61 -2.63 -9.76
CA LYS A 94 -6.95 -3.81 -10.32
C LYS A 94 -6.88 -4.96 -9.33
N TYR A 95 -7.05 -4.67 -8.04
CA TYR A 95 -6.94 -5.63 -6.93
C TYR A 95 -8.28 -5.87 -6.20
N PHE A 96 -9.20 -4.92 -6.27
CA PHE A 96 -10.51 -4.99 -5.64
C PHE A 96 -11.63 -4.67 -6.62
N ILE A 97 -12.78 -5.32 -6.45
CA ILE A 97 -13.97 -5.07 -7.28
C ILE A 97 -14.57 -3.69 -6.97
N GLU A 98 -14.51 -3.28 -5.71
CA GLU A 98 -14.97 -1.97 -5.21
C GLU A 98 -13.95 -1.44 -4.19
N ALA A 99 -14.02 -0.16 -3.85
CA ALA A 99 -13.13 0.43 -2.85
C ALA A 99 -13.49 -0.13 -1.46
N PRO A 100 -12.63 -0.98 -0.86
CA PRO A 100 -12.98 -1.65 0.38
C PRO A 100 -13.04 -0.64 1.53
N LYS A 101 -13.96 -0.83 2.47
CA LYS A 101 -14.07 0.05 3.66
C LYS A 101 -12.88 -0.06 4.60
N LYS A 102 -12.19 -1.20 4.57
CA LYS A 102 -10.95 -1.44 5.31
C LYS A 102 -9.93 -2.14 4.43
N ILE A 103 -8.66 -1.80 4.60
CA ILE A 103 -7.52 -2.51 4.00
C ILE A 103 -6.57 -2.86 5.14
N TYR A 104 -6.24 -4.14 5.24
CA TYR A 104 -5.26 -4.67 6.16
C TYR A 104 -3.96 -4.87 5.41
N CYS A 105 -2.84 -4.40 5.94
CA CYS A 105 -1.54 -4.47 5.28
C CYS A 105 -0.48 -5.11 6.19
N ARG A 106 0.49 -5.78 5.58
CA ARG A 106 1.71 -6.28 6.23
C ARG A 106 2.88 -6.20 5.26
N ALA A 107 3.99 -5.63 5.70
CA ALA A 107 5.27 -5.69 5.02
C ALA A 107 6.12 -6.84 5.55
N GLU A 108 6.81 -7.52 4.66
CA GLU A 108 7.77 -8.58 4.96
C GLU A 108 9.07 -8.33 4.21
N SER A 109 10.21 -8.65 4.85
CA SER A 109 11.51 -8.69 4.18
C SER A 109 11.48 -9.71 3.04
N ILE A 110 12.15 -9.39 1.93
CA ILE A 110 12.44 -10.35 0.85
C ILE A 110 13.75 -11.11 1.07
N TYR A 111 14.52 -10.73 2.09
CA TYR A 111 15.79 -11.32 2.51
C TYR A 111 15.71 -11.95 3.91
#